data_AF-A0A7C1DL66-F1
#
_entry.id   AF-A0A7C1DL66-F1
#
_cell.length_a   1.000
_cell.length_b   1.000
_cell.length_c   1.000
_cell.angle_alpha   90.00
_cell.angle_beta   90.00
_cell.angle_gamma   90.00
#
_symmetry.space_group_name_H-M   'P 1'
#
loop_
_entity.id
_entity.type
_entity.pdbx_description
1 polymer ?
#
loop_
_entity_poly.entity_id
_entity_poly.type
_entity_poly.pdbx_seq_one_letter_code
_entity_poly.pdbx_strand_id
1 'polypeptide(L)'
;MPKDSIGAILGICDRVDTITGGFKAGLQPTGSQDPYGIRRASRTLNEILWGSGIDADLVHLVTESARQRELSEEESSLVMEFIFQRLHNQLREKGFSHELTTLAVSVAGSRPMQAMRMLDVFSKIQDSEWFLGLVVSAVRVKNILQKVQENNGNLDSELLTEKEEKELFEIVEALSPDVGKAVEESDWDSLARLLARLEPFITAFFDHVLVMDKDENVRRNRIALLEKCNDLFRTAGDLGVLKS
;
A
#
# COMPACT_ATOMS: atom_id res chain seq x y z
N MET A 1 2.36 -7.64 -28.39
CA MET A 1 1.51 -6.64 -27.71
C MET A 1 0.57 -6.03 -28.72
N PRO A 2 -0.69 -5.70 -28.35
CA PRO A 2 -1.59 -4.94 -29.21
C PRO A 2 -0.95 -3.60 -29.60
N LYS A 3 -1.16 -3.14 -30.83
CA LYS A 3 -0.57 -1.89 -31.37
C LYS A 3 -1.52 -0.71 -31.28
N ASP A 4 -2.81 -0.96 -31.10
CA ASP A 4 -3.88 0.01 -31.00
C ASP A 4 -4.61 -0.08 -29.65
N SER A 5 -5.22 1.01 -29.22
CA SER A 5 -5.92 1.11 -27.92
C SER A 5 -7.10 0.14 -27.83
N ILE A 6 -7.80 -0.10 -28.94
CA ILE A 6 -8.94 -1.03 -29.01
C ILE A 6 -8.47 -2.46 -28.74
N GLY A 7 -7.38 -2.91 -29.38
CA GLY A 7 -6.83 -4.24 -29.14
C GLY A 7 -6.34 -4.43 -27.71
N ALA A 8 -5.79 -3.37 -27.09
CA ALA A 8 -5.39 -3.41 -25.68
C ALA A 8 -6.60 -3.57 -24.74
N ILE A 9 -7.65 -2.76 -24.93
CA ILE A 9 -8.88 -2.84 -24.12
C ILE A 9 -9.55 -4.21 -24.26
N LEU A 10 -9.72 -4.69 -25.50
CA LEU A 10 -10.30 -6.01 -25.74
C LEU A 10 -9.45 -7.11 -25.09
N GLY A 11 -8.12 -7.01 -25.21
CA GLY A 11 -7.20 -7.93 -24.56
C GLY A 11 -7.29 -7.91 -23.03
N ILE A 12 -7.51 -6.75 -22.41
CA ILE A 12 -7.73 -6.64 -20.96
C ILE A 12 -9.04 -7.36 -20.58
N CYS A 13 -10.15 -7.03 -21.25
CA CYS A 13 -11.45 -7.62 -20.97
C CYS A 13 -11.45 -9.15 -21.13
N ASP A 14 -10.88 -9.66 -22.22
CA ASP A 14 -10.76 -11.10 -22.49
C ASP A 14 -9.98 -11.84 -21.39
N ARG A 15 -8.93 -11.22 -20.83
CA ARG A 15 -8.13 -11.82 -19.74
C ARG A 15 -8.88 -11.79 -18.42
N VAL A 16 -9.60 -10.71 -18.11
CA VAL A 16 -10.44 -10.64 -16.91
C VAL A 16 -11.54 -11.71 -16.98
N ASP A 17 -12.25 -11.83 -18.10
CA ASP A 17 -13.30 -12.87 -18.29
C ASP A 17 -12.73 -14.30 -18.22
N THR A 18 -11.55 -14.54 -18.80
CA THR A 18 -10.85 -15.82 -18.70
C THR A 18 -10.57 -16.19 -17.23
N ILE A 19 -10.11 -15.22 -16.43
CA ILE A 19 -9.78 -15.45 -15.02
C ILE A 19 -11.06 -15.72 -14.23
N THR A 20 -12.05 -14.82 -14.28
CA THR A 20 -13.31 -14.98 -13.51
C THR A 20 -14.07 -16.24 -13.94
N GLY A 21 -14.12 -16.55 -15.24
CA GLY A 21 -14.74 -17.76 -15.76
C GLY A 21 -14.02 -19.04 -15.31
N GLY A 22 -12.69 -19.01 -15.22
CA GLY A 22 -11.90 -20.12 -14.69
C GLY A 22 -12.22 -20.41 -13.22
N PHE A 23 -12.33 -19.37 -12.39
CA PHE A 23 -12.71 -19.52 -10.98
C PHE A 23 -14.15 -20.03 -10.83
N LYS A 24 -15.10 -19.49 -11.59
CA LYS A 24 -16.49 -19.95 -11.59
C LYS A 24 -16.64 -21.43 -11.97
N ALA A 25 -15.78 -21.90 -12.88
CA ALA A 25 -15.76 -23.29 -13.31
C ALA A 25 -14.99 -24.23 -12.35
N GLY A 26 -14.47 -23.73 -11.23
CA GLY A 26 -13.66 -24.51 -10.29
C GLY A 26 -12.29 -24.91 -10.84
N LEU A 27 -11.80 -24.21 -11.87
CA LEU A 27 -10.56 -24.51 -12.59
C LEU A 27 -9.35 -23.75 -12.04
N GLN A 28 -9.42 -23.30 -10.79
CA GLN A 28 -8.38 -22.54 -10.13
C GLN A 28 -7.04 -23.31 -10.09
N PRO A 29 -5.89 -22.65 -10.35
CA PRO A 29 -4.60 -23.33 -10.35
C PRO A 29 -4.21 -23.80 -8.94
N THR A 30 -4.09 -25.11 -8.71
CA THR A 30 -3.73 -25.72 -7.41
C THR A 30 -2.26 -26.13 -7.27
N GLY A 31 -1.43 -25.80 -8.27
CA GLY A 31 -0.01 -26.17 -8.29
C GLY A 31 0.79 -25.37 -9.33
N SER A 32 1.94 -25.91 -9.77
CA SER A 32 2.78 -25.28 -10.80
C SER A 32 2.18 -25.33 -12.20
N GLN A 33 1.23 -26.24 -12.45
CA GLN A 33 0.58 -26.39 -13.75
C GLN A 33 -0.47 -25.30 -14.01
N ASP A 34 -0.60 -24.91 -15.28
CA ASP A 34 -1.58 -23.93 -15.77
C ASP A 34 -2.35 -24.50 -16.98
N PRO A 35 -3.13 -25.58 -16.78
CA PRO A 35 -3.80 -26.29 -17.87
C PRO A 35 -4.80 -25.40 -18.61
N TYR A 36 -5.50 -24.52 -17.88
CA TYR A 36 -6.53 -23.63 -18.43
C TYR A 36 -6.03 -22.22 -18.72
N GLY A 37 -4.73 -21.95 -18.55
CA GLY A 37 -4.13 -20.67 -18.94
C GLY A 37 -4.45 -19.49 -18.04
N ILE A 38 -5.03 -19.69 -16.85
CA ILE A 38 -5.42 -18.62 -15.92
C ILE A 38 -4.18 -17.85 -15.41
N ARG A 39 -3.07 -18.56 -15.14
CA ARG A 39 -1.81 -17.91 -14.73
C ARG A 39 -1.22 -17.10 -15.89
N ARG A 40 -1.22 -17.67 -17.10
CA ARG A 40 -0.82 -16.94 -18.31
C ARG A 40 -1.72 -15.74 -18.58
N ALA A 41 -3.03 -15.85 -18.33
CA ALA A 41 -3.98 -14.77 -18.53
C ALA A 41 -3.68 -13.59 -17.60
N SER A 42 -3.49 -13.85 -16.31
CA SER A 42 -3.13 -12.82 -15.32
C SER A 42 -1.78 -12.14 -15.63
N ARG A 43 -0.76 -12.92 -16.03
CA ARG A 43 0.51 -12.34 -16.47
C ARG A 43 0.32 -11.40 -17.67
N THR A 44 -0.44 -11.87 -18.66
CA THR A 44 -0.69 -11.14 -19.90
C THR A 44 -1.51 -9.87 -19.65
N LEU A 45 -2.47 -9.91 -18.73
CA LEU A 45 -3.24 -8.75 -18.28
C LEU A 45 -2.31 -7.62 -17.81
N ASN A 46 -1.39 -7.92 -16.89
CA ASN A 46 -0.42 -6.96 -16.39
C ASN A 46 0.50 -6.43 -17.50
N GLU A 47 1.01 -7.31 -18.37
CA GLU A 47 1.85 -6.87 -19.50
C GLU A 47 1.08 -5.95 -20.46
N ILE A 48 -0.20 -6.22 -20.75
CA ILE A 48 -1.01 -5.32 -21.59
C ILE A 48 -1.18 -3.97 -20.92
N LEU A 49 -1.56 -3.94 -19.63
CA LEU A 49 -1.73 -2.68 -18.88
C LEU A 49 -0.44 -1.86 -18.91
N TRP A 50 0.69 -2.47 -18.55
CA TRP A 50 2.00 -1.82 -18.56
C TRP A 50 2.44 -1.33 -19.94
N GLY A 51 2.35 -2.19 -20.96
CA GLY A 51 2.81 -1.85 -22.30
C GLY A 51 1.91 -0.85 -23.05
N SER A 52 0.63 -0.75 -22.67
CA SER A 52 -0.30 0.21 -23.27
C SER A 52 -0.41 1.53 -22.48
N GLY A 53 0.14 1.58 -21.26
CA GLY A 53 -0.02 2.74 -20.38
C GLY A 53 -1.44 2.89 -19.81
N ILE A 54 -2.31 1.90 -19.97
CA ILE A 54 -3.68 1.94 -19.47
C ILE A 54 -3.67 1.77 -17.95
N ASP A 55 -4.20 2.75 -17.26
CA ASP A 55 -4.43 2.72 -15.83
C ASP A 55 -5.89 2.33 -15.54
N ALA A 56 -6.11 1.03 -15.34
CA ALA A 56 -7.43 0.45 -15.08
C ALA A 56 -7.53 -0.05 -13.65
N ASP A 57 -8.71 0.16 -13.05
CA ASP A 57 -9.07 -0.42 -11.76
C ASP A 57 -9.55 -1.87 -11.95
N LEU A 58 -8.71 -2.83 -11.57
CA LEU A 58 -9.01 -4.24 -11.66
C LEU A 58 -10.10 -4.68 -10.69
N VAL A 59 -10.31 -4.00 -9.56
CA VAL A 59 -11.43 -4.32 -8.67
C VAL A 59 -12.72 -4.09 -9.43
N HIS A 60 -12.86 -2.92 -10.06
CA HIS A 60 -14.05 -2.59 -10.85
C HIS A 60 -14.27 -3.58 -12.02
N LEU A 61 -13.22 -3.88 -12.78
CA LEU A 61 -13.33 -4.81 -13.92
C LEU A 61 -13.69 -6.24 -13.48
N VAL A 62 -13.09 -6.73 -12.39
CA VAL A 62 -13.38 -8.04 -11.83
C VAL A 62 -14.78 -8.08 -11.26
N THR A 63 -15.23 -7.05 -10.53
CA THR A 63 -16.60 -6.97 -10.01
C THR A 63 -17.63 -7.04 -11.13
N GLU A 64 -17.43 -6.31 -12.23
CA GLU A 64 -18.37 -6.33 -13.35
C GLU A 64 -18.37 -7.69 -14.07
N SER A 65 -17.19 -8.29 -14.31
CA SER A 65 -17.11 -9.62 -14.91
C SER A 65 -17.69 -10.69 -13.98
N ALA A 66 -17.44 -10.61 -12.67
CA ALA A 66 -17.98 -11.51 -11.66
C ALA A 66 -19.52 -11.46 -11.63
N ARG A 67 -20.09 -10.25 -11.73
CA ARG A 67 -21.54 -10.03 -11.82
C ARG A 67 -22.15 -10.69 -13.06
N GLN A 68 -21.53 -10.52 -14.23
CA GLN A 68 -22.02 -11.12 -15.48
C GLN A 68 -21.95 -12.65 -15.49
N ARG A 69 -21.03 -13.23 -14.73
CA ARG A 69 -20.82 -14.67 -14.61
C ARG A 69 -21.45 -15.29 -13.36
N GLU A 70 -22.16 -14.50 -12.58
CA GLU A 70 -22.84 -14.92 -11.34
C GLU A 70 -21.89 -15.59 -10.33
N LEU A 71 -20.69 -15.03 -10.15
CA LEU A 71 -19.78 -15.48 -9.10
C LEU A 71 -20.34 -15.15 -7.71
N SER A 72 -20.08 -16.02 -6.73
CA SER A 72 -20.29 -15.70 -5.32
C SER A 72 -19.28 -14.65 -4.83
N GLU A 73 -19.56 -14.04 -3.67
CA GLU A 73 -18.61 -13.12 -3.03
C GLU A 73 -17.28 -13.79 -2.68
N GLU A 74 -17.32 -15.07 -2.28
CA GLU A 74 -16.13 -15.87 -2.02
C GLU A 74 -15.31 -16.10 -3.29
N GLU A 75 -15.96 -16.51 -4.39
CA GLU A 75 -15.31 -16.69 -5.69
C GLU A 75 -14.67 -15.38 -6.19
N SER A 76 -15.37 -14.25 -6.06
CA SER A 76 -14.84 -12.93 -6.44
C SER A 76 -13.64 -12.52 -5.58
N SER A 77 -13.67 -12.83 -4.29
CA SER A 77 -12.56 -12.53 -3.36
C SER A 77 -11.33 -13.36 -3.72
N LEU A 78 -11.50 -14.65 -4.03
CA LEU A 78 -10.43 -15.53 -4.47
C LEU A 78 -9.79 -15.08 -5.80
N VAL A 79 -10.59 -14.56 -6.73
CA VAL A 79 -10.08 -13.95 -7.98
C VAL A 79 -9.18 -12.75 -7.67
N MET A 80 -9.61 -11.86 -6.78
CA MET A 80 -8.83 -10.68 -6.41
C MET A 80 -7.53 -11.04 -5.69
N GLU A 81 -7.59 -11.96 -4.73
CA GLU A 81 -6.40 -12.48 -4.04
C GLU A 81 -5.41 -13.07 -5.05
N PHE A 82 -5.92 -13.88 -5.99
CA PHE A 82 -5.11 -14.45 -7.06
C PHE A 82 -4.45 -13.35 -7.91
N ILE A 83 -5.19 -12.35 -8.39
CA ILE A 83 -4.65 -11.27 -9.22
C ILE A 83 -3.56 -10.49 -8.46
N PHE A 84 -3.78 -10.15 -7.19
CA PHE A 84 -2.80 -9.43 -6.37
C PHE A 84 -1.55 -10.26 -6.13
N GLN A 85 -1.71 -11.54 -5.82
CA GLN A 85 -0.57 -12.46 -5.67
C GLN A 85 0.23 -12.58 -6.98
N ARG A 86 -0.43 -12.60 -8.14
CA ARG A 86 0.24 -12.66 -9.45
C ARG A 86 0.94 -11.36 -9.80
N LEU A 87 0.31 -10.23 -9.54
CA LEU A 87 0.91 -8.90 -9.70
C LEU A 87 2.19 -8.79 -8.86
N HIS A 88 2.12 -9.15 -7.58
CA HIS A 88 3.27 -9.17 -6.67
C HIS A 88 4.42 -10.01 -7.24
N ASN A 89 4.16 -11.27 -7.58
CA ASN A 89 5.18 -12.16 -8.14
C ASN A 89 5.82 -11.60 -9.41
N GLN A 90 5.02 -11.02 -10.32
CA GLN A 90 5.52 -10.50 -11.58
C GLN A 90 6.36 -9.22 -11.39
N LEU A 91 6.02 -8.38 -10.41
CA LEU A 91 6.85 -7.22 -10.03
C LEU A 91 8.18 -7.68 -9.40
N ARG A 92 8.18 -8.75 -8.59
CA ARG A 92 9.42 -9.37 -8.09
C ARG A 92 10.31 -9.88 -9.21
N GLU A 93 9.74 -10.55 -10.20
CA GLU A 93 10.47 -11.01 -11.38
C GLU A 93 11.09 -9.87 -12.20
N LYS A 94 10.51 -8.66 -12.14
CA LYS A 94 11.07 -7.45 -12.76
C LYS A 94 12.23 -6.81 -11.97
N GLY A 95 12.56 -7.33 -10.78
CA GLY A 95 13.75 -6.94 -10.02
C GLY A 95 13.48 -6.08 -8.79
N PHE A 96 12.22 -5.78 -8.46
CA PHE A 96 11.88 -5.02 -7.26
C PHE A 96 12.05 -5.87 -5.99
N SER A 97 12.43 -5.22 -4.88
CA SER A 97 12.59 -5.88 -3.58
C SER A 97 11.27 -6.43 -3.06
N HIS A 98 11.34 -7.40 -2.14
CA HIS A 98 10.14 -8.01 -1.58
C HIS A 98 9.27 -6.99 -0.85
N GLU A 99 9.94 -6.18 -0.04
CA GLU A 99 9.38 -5.21 0.87
C GLU A 99 8.64 -4.12 0.08
N LEU A 100 9.31 -3.48 -0.90
CA LEU A 100 8.68 -2.46 -1.73
C LEU A 100 7.54 -3.02 -2.58
N THR A 101 7.68 -4.24 -3.11
CA THR A 101 6.60 -4.86 -3.90
C THR A 101 5.37 -5.11 -3.05
N THR A 102 5.55 -5.60 -1.81
CA THR A 102 4.45 -5.80 -0.86
C THR A 102 3.77 -4.47 -0.55
N LEU A 103 4.54 -3.41 -0.29
CA LEU A 103 4.02 -2.07 -0.07
C LEU A 103 3.20 -1.56 -1.27
N ALA A 104 3.79 -1.57 -2.46
CA ALA A 104 3.15 -1.05 -3.67
C ALA A 104 1.86 -1.82 -4.03
N VAL A 105 1.84 -3.14 -3.84
CA VAL A 105 0.62 -3.94 -4.07
C VAL A 105 -0.42 -3.67 -2.99
N SER A 106 -0.02 -3.41 -1.74
CA SER A 106 -0.98 -3.07 -0.68
C SER A 106 -1.67 -1.71 -0.92
N VAL A 107 -0.97 -0.74 -1.50
CA VAL A 107 -1.47 0.62 -1.76
C VAL A 107 -2.21 0.71 -3.10
N ALA A 108 -1.60 0.17 -4.16
CA ALA A 108 -2.03 0.38 -5.53
C ALA A 108 -2.26 -0.94 -6.31
N GLY A 109 -2.42 -2.08 -5.62
CA GLY A 109 -2.57 -3.38 -6.26
C GLY A 109 -3.81 -3.51 -7.16
N SER A 110 -4.87 -2.75 -6.88
CA SER A 110 -6.05 -2.65 -7.75
C SER A 110 -5.73 -2.00 -9.10
N ARG A 111 -4.65 -1.21 -9.19
CA ARG A 111 -4.23 -0.48 -10.39
C ARG A 111 -2.78 -0.85 -10.73
N PRO A 112 -2.53 -1.95 -11.47
CA PRO A 112 -1.18 -2.44 -11.76
C PRO A 112 -0.22 -1.40 -12.36
N MET A 113 -0.73 -0.45 -13.13
CA MET A 113 0.05 0.67 -13.65
C MET A 113 0.59 1.55 -12.53
N GLN A 114 -0.24 1.87 -11.54
CA GLN A 114 0.13 2.71 -10.42
C GLN A 114 1.06 1.99 -9.44
N ALA A 115 0.85 0.70 -9.20
CA ALA A 115 1.82 -0.11 -8.44
C ALA A 115 3.23 -0.09 -9.06
N MET A 116 3.33 -0.18 -10.40
CA MET A 116 4.61 -0.06 -11.10
C MET A 116 5.22 1.35 -10.93
N ARG A 117 4.42 2.41 -11.13
CA ARG A 117 4.90 3.79 -10.99
C ARG A 117 5.37 4.11 -9.58
N MET A 118 4.65 3.63 -8.57
CA MET A 118 5.06 3.75 -7.17
C MET A 118 6.42 3.06 -6.95
N LEU A 119 6.61 1.85 -7.48
CA LEU A 119 7.88 1.14 -7.41
C LEU A 119 9.02 1.88 -8.11
N ASP A 120 8.76 2.48 -9.28
CA ASP A 120 9.76 3.28 -10.01
C ASP A 120 10.22 4.53 -9.23
N VAL A 121 9.36 5.10 -8.39
CA VAL A 121 9.71 6.21 -7.49
C VAL A 121 10.42 5.68 -6.25
N PHE A 122 9.81 4.73 -5.55
CA PHE A 122 10.28 4.27 -4.24
C PHE A 122 11.60 3.49 -4.34
N SER A 123 11.83 2.78 -5.44
CA SER A 123 13.12 2.09 -5.67
C SER A 123 14.31 3.04 -5.79
N LYS A 124 14.09 4.31 -6.18
CA LYS A 124 15.17 5.32 -6.27
C LYS A 124 15.55 5.91 -4.92
N ILE A 125 14.63 5.85 -3.95
CA ILE A 125 14.81 6.43 -2.61
C ILE A 125 15.02 5.38 -1.53
N GLN A 126 14.87 4.09 -1.84
CA GLN A 126 14.89 2.99 -0.86
C GLN A 126 16.17 2.93 -0.02
N ASP A 127 17.30 3.36 -0.59
CA ASP A 127 18.61 3.36 0.06
C ASP A 127 18.97 4.73 0.67
N SER A 128 18.07 5.71 0.62
CA SER A 128 18.32 7.02 1.21
C SER A 128 18.23 6.97 2.74
N GLU A 129 19.09 7.73 3.42
CA GLU A 129 19.15 7.77 4.89
C GLU A 129 17.80 8.11 5.52
N TRP A 130 17.10 9.10 4.96
CA TRP A 130 15.78 9.49 5.45
C TRP A 130 14.76 8.37 5.26
N PHE A 131 14.74 7.66 4.12
CA PHE A 131 13.74 6.60 3.92
C PHE A 131 13.96 5.45 4.90
N LEU A 132 15.22 5.06 5.13
CA LEU A 132 15.57 4.05 6.12
C LEU A 132 15.18 4.49 7.54
N GLY A 133 15.47 5.73 7.91
CA GLY A 133 15.08 6.32 9.20
C GLY A 133 13.56 6.34 9.41
N LEU A 134 12.82 6.69 8.35
CA LEU A 134 11.36 6.69 8.37
C LEU A 134 10.79 5.29 8.57
N VAL A 135 11.32 4.28 7.88
CA VAL A 135 10.90 2.87 8.04
C VAL A 135 11.17 2.39 9.46
N VAL A 136 12.34 2.67 10.02
CA VAL A 136 12.66 2.34 11.42
C VAL A 136 11.65 2.98 12.37
N SER A 137 11.33 4.26 12.17
CA SER A 137 10.34 4.97 12.98
C SER A 137 8.94 4.39 12.83
N ALA A 138 8.48 4.08 11.61
CA ALA A 138 7.17 3.45 11.38
C ALA A 138 7.06 2.07 12.02
N VAL A 139 8.11 1.24 11.96
CA VAL A 139 8.17 -0.06 12.65
C VAL A 139 8.11 0.11 14.17
N ARG A 140 8.80 1.12 14.73
CA ARG A 140 8.72 1.45 16.16
C ARG A 140 7.30 1.85 16.56
N VAL A 141 6.66 2.73 15.80
CA VAL A 141 5.25 3.13 16.02
C VAL A 141 4.36 1.89 16.08
N LYS A 142 4.39 1.05 15.04
CA LYS A 142 3.58 -0.17 14.96
C LYS A 142 3.82 -1.11 16.14
N ASN A 143 5.08 -1.35 16.50
CA ASN A 143 5.43 -2.24 17.61
C ASN A 143 4.99 -1.71 18.98
N ILE A 144 4.99 -0.40 19.18
CA ILE A 144 4.48 0.22 20.40
C ILE A 144 2.96 0.05 20.44
N LEU A 145 2.25 0.44 19.38
CA LEU A 145 0.79 0.37 19.31
C LEU A 145 0.27 -1.06 19.45
N GLN A 146 0.96 -2.08 18.92
CA GLN A 146 0.59 -3.49 19.11
C GLN A 146 0.66 -3.96 20.57
N LYS A 147 1.50 -3.32 21.41
CA LYS A 147 1.64 -3.67 22.83
C LYS A 147 0.62 -2.94 23.71
N VAL A 148 -0.03 -1.91 23.19
CA VAL A 148 -1.03 -1.14 23.92
C VAL A 148 -2.40 -1.76 23.65
N GLN A 149 -3.03 -2.30 24.69
CA GLN A 149 -4.35 -2.97 24.61
C GLN A 149 -5.51 -2.03 24.98
N GLU A 150 -5.21 -0.83 25.46
CA GLU A 150 -6.19 0.10 26.01
C GLU A 150 -6.58 1.17 24.99
N ASN A 151 -7.83 1.63 25.07
CA ASN A 151 -8.32 2.76 24.29
C ASN A 151 -7.73 4.05 24.90
N ASN A 152 -6.73 4.63 24.23
CA ASN A 152 -5.92 5.72 24.81
C ASN A 152 -6.65 7.06 24.86
N GLY A 153 -7.86 7.14 24.30
CA GLY A 153 -8.66 8.36 24.22
C GLY A 153 -8.13 9.29 23.13
N ASN A 154 -8.71 10.49 23.06
CA ASN A 154 -8.29 11.48 22.08
C ASN A 154 -7.04 12.22 22.55
N LEU A 155 -6.19 12.60 21.59
CA LEU A 155 -5.05 13.48 21.83
C LEU A 155 -5.51 14.82 22.41
N ASP A 156 -4.87 15.22 23.50
CA ASP A 156 -5.02 16.52 24.13
C ASP A 156 -3.77 17.35 23.88
N SER A 157 -3.92 18.46 23.14
CA SER A 157 -2.82 19.35 22.80
C SER A 157 -2.21 20.05 24.01
N GLU A 158 -2.97 20.21 25.11
CA GLU A 158 -2.47 20.84 26.34
C GLU A 158 -1.48 19.93 27.09
N LEU A 159 -1.58 18.62 26.87
CA LEU A 159 -0.68 17.61 27.44
C LEU A 159 0.57 17.34 26.60
N LEU A 160 0.76 18.05 25.48
CA LEU A 160 2.02 18.05 24.75
C LEU A 160 2.98 19.02 25.45
N THR A 161 3.98 18.50 26.16
CA THR A 161 4.89 19.30 26.98
C THR A 161 6.19 19.58 26.27
N GLU A 162 6.75 18.55 25.64
CA GLU A 162 8.05 18.63 24.97
C GLU A 162 7.94 19.34 23.62
N LYS A 163 9.04 19.93 23.18
CA LYS A 163 9.11 20.63 21.91
C LYS A 163 8.84 19.67 20.75
N GLU A 164 9.46 18.50 20.78
CA GLU A 164 9.42 17.48 19.72
C GLU A 164 8.02 16.84 19.59
N GLU A 165 7.26 16.76 20.68
CA GLU A 165 5.85 16.33 20.66
C GLU A 165 4.98 17.30 19.87
N LYS A 166 5.15 18.60 20.12
CA LYS A 166 4.38 19.65 19.45
C LYS A 166 4.75 19.74 17.97
N GLU A 167 6.05 19.72 17.66
CA GLU A 167 6.52 19.76 16.28
C GLU A 167 6.05 18.53 15.48
N LEU A 168 6.07 17.33 16.08
CA LEU A 168 5.53 16.13 15.44
C LEU A 168 4.01 16.22 15.23
N PHE A 169 3.26 16.69 16.23
CA PHE A 169 1.82 16.87 16.10
C PHE A 169 1.47 17.86 14.97
N GLU A 170 2.12 19.03 14.96
CA GLU A 170 1.89 20.07 13.97
C GLU A 170 2.20 19.60 12.54
N ILE A 171 3.33 18.91 12.34
CA ILE A 171 3.70 18.43 10.99
C ILE A 171 2.77 17.30 10.52
N VAL A 172 2.34 16.40 11.42
CA VAL A 172 1.40 15.32 11.06
C VAL A 172 0.05 15.90 10.65
N GLU A 173 -0.50 16.84 11.41
CA GLU A 173 -1.75 17.53 11.05
C GLU A 173 -1.61 18.28 9.72
N ALA A 174 -0.50 18.97 9.50
CA ALA A 174 -0.26 19.73 8.28
C ALA A 174 -0.10 18.84 7.04
N LEU A 175 0.56 17.67 7.16
CA LEU A 175 0.85 16.80 6.02
C LEU A 175 -0.28 15.80 5.71
N SER A 176 -1.13 15.46 6.69
CA SER A 176 -2.16 14.42 6.52
C SER A 176 -3.08 14.64 5.30
N PRO A 177 -3.63 15.85 5.05
CA PRO A 177 -4.46 16.09 3.87
C PRO A 177 -3.70 15.93 2.56
N ASP A 178 -2.46 16.42 2.51
CA ASP A 178 -1.61 16.37 1.30
C ASP A 178 -1.17 14.93 0.99
N VAL A 179 -0.91 14.12 2.03
CA VAL A 179 -0.61 12.69 1.89
C VAL A 179 -1.81 11.94 1.32
N GLY A 180 -3.00 12.17 1.86
CA GLY A 180 -4.24 11.57 1.34
C GLY A 180 -4.48 11.93 -0.12
N LYS A 181 -4.31 13.21 -0.46
CA LYS A 181 -4.45 13.71 -1.84
C LYS A 181 -3.42 13.09 -2.79
N ALA A 182 -2.15 13.01 -2.38
CA ALA A 182 -1.10 12.42 -3.21
C ALA A 182 -1.38 10.94 -3.53
N VAL A 183 -1.92 10.18 -2.57
CA VAL A 183 -2.31 8.77 -2.78
C VAL A 183 -3.53 8.67 -3.71
N GLU A 184 -4.56 9.49 -3.50
CA GLU A 184 -5.76 9.52 -4.34
C GLU A 184 -5.43 9.86 -5.80
N GLU A 185 -4.58 10.86 -6.02
CA GLU A 185 -4.13 11.30 -7.35
C GLU A 185 -3.02 10.41 -7.93
N SER A 186 -2.55 9.40 -7.17
CA SER A 186 -1.40 8.56 -7.53
C SER A 186 -0.12 9.37 -7.84
N ASP A 187 0.08 10.49 -7.15
CA ASP A 187 1.28 11.33 -7.22
C ASP A 187 2.34 10.80 -6.24
N TRP A 188 3.00 9.71 -6.66
CA TRP A 188 4.00 9.00 -5.86
C TRP A 188 5.25 9.85 -5.57
N ASP A 189 5.59 10.79 -6.46
CA ASP A 189 6.68 11.74 -6.27
C ASP A 189 6.36 12.74 -5.15
N SER A 190 5.13 13.27 -5.13
CA SER A 190 4.69 14.13 -4.03
C SER A 190 4.58 13.37 -2.72
N LEU A 191 4.07 12.13 -2.75
CA LEU A 191 4.04 11.28 -1.56
C LEU A 191 5.44 11.09 -0.97
N ALA A 192 6.44 10.73 -1.78
CA ALA A 192 7.82 10.58 -1.33
C ALA A 192 8.37 11.87 -0.69
N ARG A 193 8.10 13.05 -1.29
CA ARG A 193 8.51 14.34 -0.73
C ARG A 193 7.85 14.65 0.61
N LEU A 194 6.56 14.36 0.76
CA LEU A 194 5.82 14.56 2.00
C LEU A 194 6.35 13.66 3.12
N LEU A 195 6.62 12.40 2.81
CA LEU A 195 7.22 11.45 3.75
C LEU A 195 8.63 11.86 4.17
N ALA A 196 9.45 12.36 3.24
CA ALA A 196 10.77 12.90 3.56
C ALA A 196 10.71 14.13 4.48
N ARG A 197 9.65 14.95 4.40
CA ARG A 197 9.44 16.08 5.31
C ARG A 197 9.04 15.65 6.71
N LEU A 198 8.33 14.53 6.85
CA LEU A 198 7.90 13.98 8.15
C LEU A 198 9.06 13.34 8.93
N GLU A 199 9.96 12.66 8.22
CA GLU A 199 11.05 11.87 8.78
C GLU A 199 11.84 12.55 9.92
N PRO A 200 12.37 13.77 9.77
CA PRO A 200 13.20 14.37 10.83
C PRO A 200 12.42 14.60 12.12
N PHE A 201 11.11 14.85 12.04
CA PHE A 201 10.27 15.12 13.21
C PHE A 201 9.94 13.84 13.98
N ILE A 202 9.66 12.74 13.29
CA ILE A 202 9.38 11.47 13.96
C ILE A 202 10.65 10.87 14.57
N THR A 203 11.79 11.04 13.90
CA THR A 203 13.10 10.64 14.44
C THR A 203 13.43 11.47 15.69
N ALA A 204 13.31 12.80 15.64
CA ALA A 204 13.55 13.67 16.79
C ALA A 204 12.63 13.35 17.98
N PHE A 205 11.33 13.09 17.73
CA PHE A 205 10.41 12.62 18.76
C PHE A 205 10.95 11.37 19.45
N PHE A 206 11.40 10.38 18.69
CA PHE A 206 11.88 9.13 19.27
C PHE A 206 13.25 9.20 19.94
N ASP A 207 14.06 10.19 19.61
CA ASP A 207 15.37 10.46 20.23
C ASP A 207 15.23 11.23 21.55
N HIS A 208 14.23 12.11 21.66
CA HIS A 208 14.06 13.02 22.79
C HIS A 208 12.88 12.69 23.71
N VAL A 209 11.89 11.92 23.25
CA VAL A 209 10.64 11.65 23.98
C VAL A 209 10.53 10.18 24.37
N LEU A 210 10.42 9.92 25.67
CA LEU A 210 10.15 8.58 26.20
C LEU A 210 8.65 8.28 26.17
N VAL A 211 8.20 7.48 25.21
CA VAL A 211 6.77 7.16 25.04
C VAL A 211 6.15 6.51 26.28
N MET A 212 6.87 5.59 26.93
CA MET A 212 6.41 4.90 28.14
C MET A 212 6.69 5.72 29.39
N ASP A 213 6.02 6.87 29.51
CA ASP A 213 6.13 7.77 30.67
C ASP A 213 5.53 7.14 31.94
N LYS A 214 5.97 7.64 33.10
CA LYS A 214 5.43 7.28 34.41
C LYS A 214 4.08 7.93 34.68
N ASP A 215 3.86 9.13 34.14
CA ASP A 215 2.55 9.79 34.19
C ASP A 215 1.63 9.14 33.14
N GLU A 216 0.53 8.53 33.61
CA GLU A 216 -0.41 7.82 32.74
C GLU A 216 -1.08 8.74 31.73
N ASN A 217 -1.33 10.01 32.06
CA ASN A 217 -1.96 10.96 31.14
C ASN A 217 -1.00 11.34 30.01
N VAL A 218 0.26 11.64 30.35
CA VAL A 218 1.32 11.94 29.36
C VAL A 218 1.57 10.73 28.47
N ARG A 219 1.69 9.53 29.06
CA ARG A 219 1.87 8.28 28.31
C ARG A 219 0.73 8.06 27.32
N ARG A 220 -0.53 8.18 27.76
CA ARG A 220 -1.71 8.03 26.90
C ARG A 220 -1.72 9.06 25.76
N ASN A 221 -1.37 10.31 26.07
CA ASN A 221 -1.34 11.37 25.06
C ASN A 221 -0.27 11.11 23.99
N ARG A 222 0.93 10.69 24.40
CA ARG A 222 2.01 10.28 23.48
C ARG A 222 1.60 9.10 22.60
N ILE A 223 0.88 8.12 23.16
CA ILE A 223 0.35 6.99 22.38
C ILE A 223 -0.70 7.48 21.36
N ALA A 224 -1.61 8.38 21.75
CA ALA A 224 -2.58 8.97 20.82
C ALA A 224 -1.90 9.76 19.68
N LEU A 225 -0.76 10.41 19.94
CA LEU A 225 0.06 11.03 18.90
C LEU A 225 0.66 9.98 17.95
N LEU A 226 1.14 8.84 18.48
CA LEU A 226 1.61 7.74 17.66
C LEU A 226 0.50 7.08 16.84
N GLU A 227 -0.74 7.01 17.36
CA GLU A 227 -1.91 6.56 16.59
C GLU A 227 -2.16 7.46 15.38
N LYS A 228 -2.10 8.79 15.54
CA LYS A 228 -2.18 9.74 14.41
C LYS A 228 -1.06 9.54 13.38
N CYS A 229 0.17 9.34 13.83
CA CYS A 229 1.29 9.04 12.93
C CYS A 229 1.05 7.74 12.16
N ASN A 230 0.54 6.73 12.85
CA ASN A 230 0.21 5.43 12.25
C ASN A 230 -0.91 5.55 11.22
N ASP A 231 -1.92 6.37 11.45
CA ASP A 231 -2.97 6.62 10.47
C ASP A 231 -2.41 7.28 9.20
N LEU A 232 -1.52 8.27 9.33
CA LEU A 232 -0.80 8.84 8.18
C LEU A 232 0.00 7.78 7.42
N PHE A 233 0.73 6.90 8.12
CA PHE A 233 1.44 5.79 7.48
C PHE A 233 0.49 4.81 6.79
N ARG A 234 -0.65 4.49 7.39
CA ARG A 234 -1.66 3.62 6.75
C ARG A 234 -2.23 4.24 5.48
N THR A 235 -2.42 5.56 5.46
CA THR A 235 -2.83 6.27 4.24
C THR A 235 -1.74 6.24 3.17
N ALA A 236 -0.48 6.49 3.53
CA ALA A 236 0.66 6.44 2.61
C ALA A 236 1.00 5.01 2.12
N GLY A 237 0.51 3.99 2.84
CA GLY A 237 0.87 2.58 2.70
C GLY A 237 1.63 2.10 3.92
N ASP A 238 1.21 0.98 4.54
CA ASP A 238 1.72 0.49 5.83
C ASP A 238 3.24 0.20 5.79
N LEU A 239 4.04 1.26 5.98
CA LEU A 239 5.51 1.23 6.03
C LEU A 239 6.00 0.35 7.18
N GLY A 240 5.18 0.16 8.22
CA GLY A 240 5.49 -0.74 9.33
C GLY A 240 5.44 -2.23 8.98
N VAL A 241 5.04 -2.61 7.75
CA VAL A 241 5.19 -3.98 7.22
C VAL A 241 6.59 -4.21 6.65
N LEU A 242 7.32 -3.14 6.30
CA LEU A 242 8.70 -3.26 5.82
C LEU A 242 9.59 -3.74 6.97
N LYS A 243 10.47 -4.70 6.68
CA LYS A 243 11.46 -5.17 7.65
C LYS A 243 12.63 -4.18 7.66
N SER A 244 13.06 -3.79 8.86
CA SER A 244 14.31 -3.07 9.11
C SER A 244 15.53 -3.96 8.84
#